data_AF-A0A927XCR4-F1
#
_entry.id   AF-A0A927XCR4-F1
#
_cell.length_a   1.000
_cell.length_b   1.000
_cell.length_c   1.000
_cell.angle_alpha   90.00
_cell.angle_beta   90.00
_cell.angle_gamma   90.00
#
_symmetry.space_group_name_H-M   'P 1'
#
loop_
_entity.id
_entity.type
_entity.pdbx_description
1 polymer ?
#
loop_
_entity_poly.entity_id
_entity_poly.type
_entity_poly.pdbx_seq_one_letter_code
_entity_poly.pdbx_strand_id
1 'polypeptide(L)'
;MLSTINSNSLFFPLCSLMAMIIIYPFFKKSDYNKFLIVSGIMGMFYDLVYMNTLLLNIGLFLLMAVIIKIVFFFYSNNLISNLLIGSLLVCLYRVITYLVLVLGNYLNFSFLELLKGIYSTLLLNVIYIIVFYCVTLTISKKYKIPRDN
;
A
#
# COMPACT_ATOMS: atom_id res chain seq x y z
N MET A 1 -20.35 6.87 -13.36
CA MET A 1 -19.96 7.19 -11.96
C MET A 1 -19.89 5.95 -11.05
N LEU A 2 -19.62 4.76 -11.62
CA LEU A 2 -19.47 3.48 -10.90
C LEU A 2 -18.57 2.52 -11.72
N SER A 3 -17.66 3.05 -12.54
CA SER A 3 -16.78 2.24 -13.39
C SER A 3 -15.59 1.64 -12.63
N THR A 4 -15.40 2.00 -11.36
CA THR A 4 -14.27 1.56 -10.51
C THR A 4 -14.55 0.26 -9.75
N ILE A 5 -15.78 -0.25 -9.81
CA ILE A 5 -16.20 -1.55 -9.27
C ILE A 5 -16.45 -2.51 -10.42
N ASN A 6 -15.58 -2.49 -11.44
CA ASN A 6 -15.50 -3.66 -12.28
C ASN A 6 -14.79 -4.73 -11.43
N SER A 7 -15.59 -5.51 -10.69
CA SER A 7 -15.15 -6.66 -9.89
C SER A 7 -14.43 -7.74 -10.73
N ASN A 8 -14.38 -7.53 -12.05
CA ASN A 8 -13.67 -8.33 -13.03
C ASN A 8 -12.38 -7.69 -13.58
N SER A 9 -11.99 -6.46 -13.19
CA SER A 9 -10.67 -5.94 -13.57
C SER A 9 -9.61 -6.61 -12.71
N LEU A 10 -9.03 -7.67 -13.25
CA LEU A 10 -7.73 -8.16 -12.80
C LEU A 10 -6.75 -6.98 -12.85
N PHE A 11 -5.82 -6.89 -11.88
CA PHE A 11 -4.74 -5.90 -11.88
C PHE A 11 -5.10 -4.47 -11.43
N PHE A 12 -5.89 -4.31 -10.36
CA PHE A 12 -5.99 -2.98 -9.74
C PHE A 12 -4.67 -2.60 -9.04
N PRO A 13 -3.96 -1.55 -9.49
CA PRO A 13 -2.62 -1.26 -9.02
C PRO A 13 -2.62 -0.49 -7.70
N LEU A 14 -1.97 -1.02 -6.67
CA LEU A 14 -1.69 -0.30 -5.41
C LEU A 14 -0.23 0.12 -5.37
N CYS A 15 0.23 0.68 -6.49
CA CYS A 15 1.62 1.03 -6.75
C CYS A 15 2.22 1.95 -5.68
N SER A 16 1.51 3.01 -5.30
CA SER A 16 1.95 3.95 -4.25
C SER A 16 2.08 3.28 -2.87
N LEU A 17 1.21 2.33 -2.56
CA LEU A 17 1.29 1.55 -1.32
C LEU A 17 2.51 0.61 -1.34
N MET A 18 2.77 -0.05 -2.47
CA MET A 18 3.99 -0.88 -2.61
C MET A 18 5.26 -0.03 -2.49
N ALA A 19 5.26 1.17 -3.06
CA ALA A 19 6.37 2.10 -2.93
C ALA A 19 6.64 2.47 -1.47
N MET A 20 5.59 2.73 -0.66
CA MET A 20 5.73 3.07 0.76
C MET A 20 6.49 1.99 1.57
N ILE A 21 6.19 0.71 1.31
CA ILE A 21 6.86 -0.41 1.96
C ILE A 21 8.35 -0.41 1.64
N ILE A 22 8.69 -0.18 0.36
CA ILE A 22 10.07 -0.23 -0.13
C ILE A 22 10.89 0.98 0.31
N ILE A 23 10.28 2.16 0.44
CA ILE A 23 10.98 3.36 0.89
C ILE A 23 11.16 3.41 2.40
N TYR A 24 10.30 2.74 3.18
CA TYR A 24 10.32 2.80 4.65
C TYR A 24 11.70 2.49 5.26
N PRO A 25 12.44 1.45 4.83
CA PRO A 25 13.78 1.15 5.36
C PRO A 25 14.84 2.22 5.12
N PHE A 26 14.57 3.20 4.25
CA PHE A 26 15.47 4.34 4.01
C PHE A 26 15.21 5.50 4.95
N PHE A 27 14.10 5.48 5.71
CA PHE A 27 13.86 6.44 6.78
C PHE A 27 14.50 5.94 8.07
N LYS A 28 15.34 6.78 8.68
CA LYS A 28 15.85 6.51 10.02
C LYS A 28 14.70 6.43 11.02
N LYS A 29 14.87 5.64 12.09
CA LYS A 29 13.87 5.57 13.19
C LYS A 29 13.45 6.94 13.73
N SER A 30 14.39 7.90 13.80
CA SER A 30 14.14 9.29 14.22
C SER A 30 13.32 10.12 13.23
N ASP A 31 13.27 9.70 11.96
CA ASP A 31 12.64 10.42 10.85
C ASP A 31 11.22 9.89 10.53
N TYR A 32 10.61 9.13 11.44
CA TYR A 32 9.28 8.56 11.22
C TYR A 32 8.20 9.62 10.90
N ASN A 33 8.30 10.82 11.48
CA ASN A 33 7.38 11.91 11.16
C ASN A 33 7.46 12.31 9.68
N LYS A 34 8.65 12.25 9.05
CA LYS A 34 8.81 12.50 7.61
C LYS A 34 8.14 11.41 6.78
N PHE A 35 8.24 10.15 7.21
CA PHE A 35 7.55 9.04 6.55
C PHE A 35 6.02 9.20 6.61
N LEU A 36 5.47 9.63 7.75
CA LEU A 36 4.04 9.95 7.87
C LEU A 36 3.61 11.09 6.94
N ILE A 37 4.39 12.17 6.87
CA ILE A 37 4.11 13.30 5.97
C ILE A 37 4.11 12.84 4.51
N VAL A 38 5.13 12.09 4.09
CA VAL A 38 5.22 11.52 2.73
C VAL A 38 4.02 10.62 2.43
N SER A 39 3.62 9.78 3.38
CA SER A 39 2.46 8.89 3.23
C SER A 39 1.15 9.67 3.12
N GLY A 40 0.95 10.71 3.92
CA GLY A 40 -0.22 11.59 3.83
C GLY A 40 -0.29 12.33 2.50
N ILE A 41 0.84 12.86 2.02
CA ILE A 41 0.95 13.50 0.70
C ILE A 41 0.62 12.50 -0.41
N MET A 42 1.11 11.26 -0.33
CA MET A 42 0.77 10.21 -1.30
C MET A 42 -0.72 9.87 -1.28
N GLY A 43 -1.35 9.80 -0.11
CA GLY A 43 -2.80 9.62 0.01
C GLY A 43 -3.59 10.76 -0.62
N MET A 44 -3.10 12.00 -0.49
CA MET A 44 -3.69 13.18 -1.12
C MET A 44 -3.59 13.10 -2.65
N PHE A 45 -2.43 12.74 -3.20
CA PHE A 45 -2.28 12.52 -4.64
C PHE A 45 -3.16 11.38 -5.14
N TYR A 46 -3.34 10.34 -4.34
CA TYR A 46 -4.19 9.21 -4.70
C TYR A 46 -5.66 9.62 -4.81
N ASP A 47 -6.17 10.44 -3.87
CA ASP A 47 -7.49 11.07 -3.99
C ASP A 47 -7.57 11.91 -5.28
N LEU A 48 -6.63 12.84 -5.52
CA LEU A 48 -6.66 13.72 -6.69
C LEU A 48 -6.68 12.97 -8.04
N VAL A 49 -5.99 11.85 -8.15
CA VAL A 49 -5.86 11.09 -9.41
C VAL A 49 -7.01 10.10 -9.61
N TYR A 50 -7.43 9.41 -8.55
CA TYR A 50 -8.28 8.22 -8.68
C TYR A 50 -9.67 8.36 -8.04
N MET A 51 -9.85 9.24 -7.04
CA MET A 51 -11.05 9.21 -6.20
C MET A 51 -11.48 10.60 -5.72
N ASN A 52 -12.72 10.98 -6.04
CA ASN A 52 -13.39 12.13 -5.41
C ASN A 52 -13.86 11.82 -3.96
N THR A 53 -13.13 11.01 -3.20
CA THR A 53 -13.47 10.63 -1.81
C THR A 53 -12.80 11.54 -0.78
N LEU A 54 -12.56 12.81 -1.14
CA LEU A 54 -11.85 13.87 -0.40
C LEU A 54 -11.51 13.48 1.06
N LEU A 55 -10.22 13.21 1.30
CA LEU A 55 -9.59 12.92 2.60
C LEU A 55 -9.61 11.45 3.05
N LEU A 56 -10.41 10.58 2.42
CA LEU A 56 -10.47 9.18 2.82
C LEU A 56 -9.13 8.46 2.56
N ASN A 57 -8.52 8.69 1.39
CA ASN A 57 -7.25 8.02 1.08
C ASN A 57 -6.09 8.59 1.88
N ILE A 58 -6.12 9.85 2.30
CA ILE A 58 -5.14 10.39 3.27
C ILE A 58 -5.19 9.59 4.57
N GLY A 59 -6.38 9.39 5.13
CA GLY A 59 -6.56 8.59 6.36
C GLY A 59 -6.08 7.15 6.19
N LEU A 60 -6.42 6.51 5.07
CA LEU A 60 -5.98 5.14 4.78
C LEU A 60 -4.46 5.05 4.63
N PHE A 61 -3.82 5.96 3.90
CA PHE A 61 -2.38 5.92 3.70
C PHE A 61 -1.62 6.16 5.01
N LEU A 62 -2.10 7.07 5.86
CA LEU A 62 -1.54 7.27 7.21
C LEU A 62 -1.70 6.02 8.08
N LEU A 63 -2.86 5.37 8.04
CA LEU A 63 -3.11 4.12 8.76
C LEU A 63 -2.17 3.01 8.26
N MET A 64 -1.99 2.88 6.95
CA MET A 64 -1.04 1.91 6.37
C MET A 64 0.41 2.23 6.76
N ALA A 65 0.79 3.50 6.83
CA ALA A 65 2.12 3.91 7.28
C ALA A 65 2.41 3.49 8.73
N VAL A 66 1.43 3.62 9.62
CA VAL A 66 1.53 3.14 11.01
C VAL A 66 1.71 1.62 11.04
N ILE A 67 0.92 0.88 10.26
CA ILE A 67 1.03 -0.59 10.18
C ILE A 67 2.40 -1.00 9.64
N ILE A 68 2.90 -0.35 8.58
CA ILE A 68 4.24 -0.60 8.03
C ILE A 68 5.30 -0.50 9.12
N LYS A 69 5.27 0.57 9.93
CA LYS A 69 6.22 0.74 11.04
C LYS A 69 6.16 -0.42 12.03
N ILE A 70 4.94 -0.79 12.45
CA ILE A 70 4.73 -1.86 13.44
C ILE A 70 5.27 -3.18 12.88
N VAL A 71 4.96 -3.50 11.62
CA VAL A 71 5.39 -4.77 11.03
C VAL A 71 6.90 -4.79 10.82
N PHE A 72 7.52 -3.72 10.31
CA PHE A 72 8.98 -3.65 10.17
C PHE A 72 9.75 -3.69 11.49
N PHE A 73 9.10 -3.43 12.63
CA PHE A 73 9.75 -3.67 13.92
C PHE A 73 10.05 -5.16 14.17
N PHE A 74 9.26 -6.06 13.57
CA PHE A 74 9.38 -7.52 13.76
C PHE A 74 10.12 -8.24 12.63
N TYR A 75 10.26 -7.62 11.45
CA TYR A 75 10.81 -8.26 10.26
C TYR A 75 12.06 -7.54 9.74
N SER A 76 13.07 -8.31 9.33
CA SER A 76 14.26 -7.79 8.66
C SER A 76 13.94 -7.29 7.25
N ASN A 77 14.62 -6.24 6.79
CA ASN A 77 14.52 -5.75 5.41
C ASN A 77 15.12 -6.69 4.34
N ASN A 78 14.40 -7.75 3.98
CA ASN A 78 14.72 -8.64 2.87
C ASN A 78 13.52 -8.75 1.89
N LEU A 79 13.75 -9.31 0.69
CA LEU A 79 12.71 -9.41 -0.33
C LEU A 79 11.48 -10.21 0.13
N ILE A 80 11.71 -11.30 0.88
CA ILE A 80 10.63 -12.18 1.35
C ILE A 80 9.76 -11.46 2.39
N SER A 81 10.38 -10.78 3.34
CA SER A 81 9.71 -9.95 4.34
C SER A 81 8.92 -8.84 3.64
N ASN A 82 9.49 -8.14 2.66
CA ASN A 82 8.77 -7.10 1.92
C ASN A 82 7.56 -7.66 1.15
N LEU A 83 7.65 -8.88 0.61
CA LEU A 83 6.51 -9.56 -0.02
C LEU A 83 5.42 -9.91 0.99
N LEU A 84 5.77 -10.46 2.15
CA LEU A 84 4.82 -10.79 3.21
C LEU A 84 4.12 -9.53 3.72
N ILE A 85 4.88 -8.48 4.04
CA ILE A 85 4.37 -7.19 4.49
C ILE A 85 3.43 -6.59 3.43
N GLY A 86 3.84 -6.59 2.16
CA GLY A 86 3.00 -6.07 1.09
C GLY A 86 1.73 -6.86 0.87
N SER A 87 1.78 -8.19 0.93
CA SER A 87 0.56 -9.01 0.84
C SER A 87 -0.42 -8.71 1.98
N LEU A 88 0.07 -8.57 3.21
CA LEU A 88 -0.73 -8.24 4.38
C LEU A 88 -1.39 -6.85 4.23
N LEU A 89 -0.63 -5.85 3.77
CA LEU A 89 -1.15 -4.50 3.60
C LEU A 89 -2.16 -4.39 2.45
N VAL A 90 -1.97 -5.13 1.34
CA VAL A 90 -2.99 -5.21 0.27
C VAL A 90 -4.29 -5.77 0.82
N CYS A 91 -4.23 -6.87 1.59
CA CYS A 91 -5.40 -7.45 2.21
C CYS A 91 -6.09 -6.45 3.14
N LEU A 92 -5.35 -5.80 4.05
CA LEU A 92 -5.92 -4.82 4.98
C LEU A 92 -6.51 -3.62 4.25
N TYR A 93 -5.81 -3.05 3.28
CA TYR A 93 -6.31 -1.93 2.49
C TYR A 93 -7.62 -2.29 1.78
N ARG A 94 -7.69 -3.49 1.16
CA ARG A 94 -8.90 -3.95 0.49
C ARG A 94 -10.06 -4.20 1.45
N VAL A 95 -9.81 -4.79 2.62
CA VAL A 95 -10.84 -5.01 3.63
C VAL A 95 -11.39 -3.68 4.14
N ILE A 96 -10.52 -2.73 4.52
CA ILE A 96 -10.96 -1.44 5.07
C ILE A 96 -11.71 -0.63 4.01
N THR A 97 -11.18 -0.52 2.79
CA THR A 97 -11.87 0.20 1.69
C THR A 97 -13.22 -0.41 1.36
N TYR A 98 -13.32 -1.73 1.31
CA TYR A 98 -14.58 -2.43 1.06
C TYR A 98 -15.60 -2.15 2.18
N LEU A 99 -15.18 -2.24 3.45
CA LEU A 99 -16.05 -1.95 4.59
C LEU A 99 -16.56 -0.50 4.58
N VAL A 100 -15.69 0.46 4.26
CA VAL A 100 -16.08 1.86 4.09
C VAL A 100 -17.18 2.01 3.02
N LEU A 101 -17.03 1.34 1.88
CA LEU A 101 -18.02 1.42 0.79
C LEU A 101 -19.36 0.80 1.17
N VAL A 102 -19.33 -0.32 1.92
CA VAL A 102 -20.54 -0.97 2.45
C VAL A 102 -21.22 -0.06 3.47
N LEU A 103 -20.48 0.49 4.44
CA LEU A 103 -21.02 1.40 5.45
C LEU A 103 -21.56 2.71 4.85
N GLY A 104 -20.94 3.18 3.77
CA GLY A 104 -21.41 4.32 3.00
C GLY A 104 -22.63 4.04 2.10
N ASN A 105 -23.19 2.83 2.15
CA ASN A 105 -24.30 2.36 1.29
C ASN A 105 -24.01 2.47 -0.22
N TYR A 106 -22.73 2.50 -0.61
CA TYR A 106 -22.33 2.47 -2.02
C TYR A 106 -22.34 1.04 -2.59
N LEU A 107 -22.22 0.04 -1.73
CA LEU A 107 -22.23 -1.39 -2.06
C LEU A 107 -23.04 -2.19 -1.05
N ASN A 108 -23.64 -3.28 -1.53
CA ASN A 108 -24.17 -4.31 -0.65
C ASN A 108 -23.04 -5.23 -0.18
N PHE A 109 -23.08 -5.64 1.08
CA PHE A 109 -22.09 -6.56 1.61
C PHE A 109 -22.18 -7.92 0.91
N SER A 110 -21.06 -8.35 0.31
CA SER A 110 -20.90 -9.68 -0.26
C SER A 110 -19.47 -10.18 -0.04
N PHE A 111 -19.36 -11.31 0.67
CA PHE A 111 -18.06 -11.90 0.99
C PHE A 111 -17.30 -12.34 -0.26
N LEU A 112 -18.03 -12.79 -1.28
CA LEU A 112 -17.47 -13.27 -2.54
C LEU A 112 -16.83 -12.14 -3.36
N GLU A 113 -17.38 -10.92 -3.35
CA GLU A 113 -16.75 -9.77 -4.00
C GLU A 113 -15.52 -9.28 -3.23
N LEU A 114 -15.53 -9.34 -1.90
CA LEU A 114 -14.36 -9.01 -1.08
C LEU A 114 -13.18 -9.93 -1.43
N LEU A 115 -13.40 -11.25 -1.43
CA LEU A 115 -12.36 -12.22 -1.80
C LEU A 115 -11.87 -12.02 -3.24
N LYS A 116 -12.80 -11.76 -4.17
CA LYS A 116 -12.46 -11.43 -5.56
C LYS A 116 -11.59 -10.20 -5.68
N GLY A 117 -11.93 -9.16 -4.92
CA GLY A 117 -11.17 -7.93 -4.85
C GLY A 117 -9.74 -8.16 -4.31
N ILE A 118 -9.58 -9.02 -3.32
CA ILE A 118 -8.27 -9.32 -2.70
C ILE A 118 -7.37 -10.08 -3.67
N TYR A 119 -7.79 -11.23 -4.21
CA TYR A 119 -6.88 -12.05 -5.03
C TYR A 119 -6.47 -11.31 -6.31
N SER A 120 -7.41 -10.58 -6.93
CA SER A 120 -7.15 -9.83 -8.17
C SER A 120 -6.13 -8.71 -7.98
N THR A 121 -6.06 -8.12 -6.78
CA THR A 121 -5.04 -7.12 -6.42
C THR A 121 -3.71 -7.71 -6.01
N LEU A 122 -3.71 -8.84 -5.30
CA LEU A 122 -2.47 -9.40 -4.76
C LEU A 122 -1.47 -9.74 -5.87
N LEU A 123 -1.95 -10.34 -6.96
CA LEU A 123 -1.10 -10.85 -8.04
C LEU A 123 -0.23 -9.75 -8.67
N LEU A 124 -0.81 -8.58 -8.99
CA LEU A 124 -0.06 -7.46 -9.56
C LEU A 124 0.90 -6.81 -8.56
N ASN A 125 0.46 -6.67 -7.31
CA ASN A 125 1.24 -5.96 -6.30
C ASN A 125 2.47 -6.75 -5.87
N VAL A 126 2.45 -8.08 -5.93
CA VAL A 126 3.64 -8.92 -5.81
C VAL A 126 4.69 -8.56 -6.86
N ILE A 127 4.29 -8.39 -8.12
CA ILE A 127 5.19 -8.00 -9.21
C ILE A 127 5.79 -6.61 -8.92
N TYR A 128 4.99 -5.65 -8.46
CA TYR A 128 5.48 -4.32 -8.09
C TYR A 128 6.51 -4.33 -6.96
N ILE A 129 6.30 -5.13 -5.90
CA ILE A 129 7.27 -5.26 -4.81
C ILE A 129 8.61 -5.75 -5.34
N ILE A 130 8.60 -6.78 -6.19
CA ILE A 130 9.82 -7.34 -6.78
C ILE A 130 10.55 -6.27 -7.61
N VAL A 131 9.84 -5.59 -8.52
CA VAL A 131 10.41 -4.55 -9.37
C VAL A 131 11.01 -3.41 -8.54
N PHE A 132 10.25 -2.88 -7.58
CA PHE A 132 10.72 -1.78 -6.72
C PHE A 132 11.89 -2.18 -5.83
N TYR A 133 11.89 -3.40 -5.30
CA TYR A 133 13.01 -3.89 -4.52
C TYR A 133 14.29 -3.98 -5.35
N CYS A 134 14.21 -4.50 -6.58
CA CYS A 134 15.35 -4.56 -7.51
C CYS A 134 15.86 -3.17 -7.91
N VAL A 135 14.97 -2.24 -8.23
CA VAL A 135 15.33 -0.84 -8.58
C VAL A 135 16.02 -0.16 -7.42
N THR A 136 15.44 -0.23 -6.22
CA THR A 136 16.03 0.41 -5.04
C THR A 136 17.34 -0.25 -4.61
N LEU A 137 17.54 -1.55 -4.83
CA LEU A 137 18.83 -2.23 -4.64
C LEU A 137 19.92 -1.64 -5.53
N THR A 138 19.60 -1.44 -6.80
CA THR A 138 20.53 -0.87 -7.78
C THR A 138 20.92 0.56 -7.38
N ILE A 139 19.93 1.38 -7.01
CA ILE A 139 20.15 2.78 -6.59
C ILE A 139 20.94 2.85 -5.27
N SER A 140 20.54 2.08 -4.26
CA SER A 140 21.18 2.07 -2.94
C SER A 140 22.64 1.64 -3.03
N LYS A 141 22.96 0.65 -3.86
CA LYS A 141 24.37 0.24 -4.13
C LYS A 141 25.14 1.35 -4.84
N LYS A 142 24.56 1.98 -5.86
CA LYS A 142 25.21 3.05 -6.63
C LYS A 142 25.54 4.28 -5.79
N TYR A 143 24.62 4.68 -4.90
CA TYR A 143 24.74 5.91 -4.09
C TYR A 143 25.14 5.66 -2.63
N LYS A 144 25.44 4.40 -2.24
CA LYS A 144 25.81 4.00 -0.87
C LYS A 144 24.81 4.46 0.21
N ILE A 145 23.52 4.46 -0.12
CA ILE A 145 22.47 4.87 0.82
C ILE A 145 22.23 3.71 1.79
N PRO A 146 22.42 3.91 3.12
CA PRO A 146 22.19 2.88 4.12
C PRO A 146 20.70 2.53 4.22
N ARG A 147 20.43 1.29 4.61
CA ARG A 147 19.09 0.77 4.85
C ARG A 147 19.03 0.30 6.29
N ASP A 148 18.06 0.79 7.03
CA ASP A 148 17.81 0.27 8.36
C ASP A 148 17.19 -1.13 8.23
N ASN A 149 17.61 -2.03 9.13
CA ASN A 149 17.11 -3.40 9.23
C ASN A 149 15.81 -3.47 10.03
#